data_AF-A0A544U7H4-F1
#
_entry.id   AF-A0A544U7H4-F1
#
_cell.length_a   1.000
_cell.length_b   1.000
_cell.length_c   1.000
_cell.angle_alpha   90.00
_cell.angle_beta   90.00
_cell.angle_gamma   90.00
#
_symmetry.space_group_name_H-M   'P 1'
#
loop_
_entity.id
_entity.type
_entity.pdbx_description
1 polymer ?
#
loop_
_entity_poly.entity_id
_entity_poly.type
_entity_poly.pdbx_seq_one_letter_code
_entity_poly.pdbx_strand_id
1 'polypeptide(L)'
;MAIRSGMFNSVNGDRKVDAAFFSLFFSTFIGDGVFPNPSNGLQVVEGQGMQTIVKPGKGWIQGRFMINDSDFIFKHDIADGVLKRIDRIVMRLNHLTRQIEVVLKKGSQASSPTAPAIQRDAEAYELVLADVLINAGTTQINQGLITDQRLNKSLCGIVHGLVDQVDTTTIFNQYQSWFNSYSVTKANEFQVWKDSIQSAMEQWINLEQQDFLDWKASEKSAFVIWFESVRGILNEDVAGNLYNLIDDHKKAAMPHQFLDTTDNKIYKYGFKTNQAKDGLIFVYEEVL
;
A
#
# COMPACT_ATOMS: atom_id res chain seq x y z
N MET A 1 47.75 40.01 -10.02
CA MET A 1 47.96 40.56 -8.66
C MET A 1 47.52 39.48 -7.67
N ALA A 2 48.41 39.00 -6.80
CA ALA A 2 48.18 37.79 -6.00
C ALA A 2 47.41 38.04 -4.68
N ILE A 3 47.41 39.27 -4.16
CA ILE A 3 46.73 39.65 -2.91
C ILE A 3 46.02 40.99 -3.13
N ARG A 4 44.77 41.08 -2.70
CA ARG A 4 43.95 42.31 -2.75
C ARG A 4 43.31 42.53 -1.37
N SER A 5 43.32 43.77 -0.90
CA SER A 5 42.69 44.20 0.36
C SER A 5 41.75 45.37 0.07
N GLY A 6 40.63 45.49 0.79
CA GLY A 6 39.68 46.58 0.54
C GLY A 6 38.82 46.96 1.73
N MET A 7 37.79 47.76 1.49
CA MET A 7 37.01 48.50 2.51
C MET A 7 37.83 49.51 3.32
N PHE A 8 38.81 50.15 2.70
CA PHE A 8 39.52 51.29 3.28
C PHE A 8 38.98 52.61 2.71
N ASN A 9 39.06 53.68 3.50
CA ASN A 9 38.76 55.03 3.04
C ASN A 9 39.61 55.37 1.80
N SER A 10 38.96 56.01 0.83
CA SER A 10 39.59 56.54 -0.36
C SER A 10 40.37 57.81 0.00
N VAL A 11 41.61 57.90 -0.47
CA VAL A 11 42.45 59.10 -0.36
C VAL A 11 42.72 59.57 -1.79
N ASN A 12 42.27 60.77 -2.14
CA ASN A 12 42.43 61.33 -3.48
C ASN A 12 41.81 60.46 -4.61
N GLY A 13 40.78 59.65 -4.31
CA GLY A 13 40.09 58.85 -5.32
C GLY A 13 40.83 57.58 -5.76
N ASP A 14 41.85 57.16 -5.02
CA ASP A 14 42.68 55.98 -5.29
C ASP A 14 41.92 54.65 -5.15
N ARG A 15 40.89 54.61 -4.30
CA ARG A 15 40.10 53.40 -4.00
C ARG A 15 38.68 53.49 -4.53
N LYS A 16 38.54 53.52 -5.85
CA LYS A 16 37.25 53.27 -6.52
C LYS A 16 36.97 51.78 -6.53
N VAL A 17 35.79 51.41 -6.05
CA VAL A 17 35.34 50.02 -5.97
C VAL A 17 34.45 49.72 -7.17
N ASP A 18 34.76 48.67 -7.91
CA ASP A 18 33.95 48.22 -9.04
C ASP A 18 32.92 47.16 -8.60
N ALA A 19 31.96 46.86 -9.49
CA ALA A 19 30.95 45.84 -9.22
C ALA A 19 31.57 44.44 -9.02
N ALA A 20 32.74 44.18 -9.60
CA ALA A 20 33.45 42.91 -9.43
C ALA A 20 34.00 42.76 -8.01
N PHE A 21 34.55 43.82 -7.42
CA PHE A 21 34.97 43.86 -6.03
C PHE A 21 33.78 43.66 -5.10
N PHE A 22 32.65 44.34 -5.34
CA PHE A 22 31.45 44.13 -4.51
C PHE A 22 30.94 42.69 -4.62
N SER A 23 30.84 42.12 -5.83
CA SER A 23 30.43 40.72 -5.98
C SER A 23 31.40 39.76 -5.27
N LEU A 24 32.71 39.98 -5.38
CA LEU A 24 33.70 39.17 -4.69
C LEU A 24 33.56 39.32 -3.16
N PHE A 25 33.35 40.53 -2.68
CA PHE A 25 33.14 40.79 -1.25
C PHE A 25 31.91 40.04 -0.73
N PHE A 26 30.76 40.15 -1.41
CA PHE A 26 29.55 39.44 -0.99
C PHE A 26 29.66 37.91 -1.14
N SER A 27 30.38 37.39 -2.13
CA SER A 27 30.59 35.94 -2.26
C SER A 27 31.46 35.37 -1.14
N THR A 28 32.22 36.21 -0.42
CA THR A 28 32.96 35.77 0.77
C THR A 28 32.10 35.52 2.00
N PHE A 29 30.80 35.82 1.97
CA PHE A 29 29.92 35.50 3.10
C PHE A 29 28.50 35.06 2.74
N ILE A 30 28.12 35.05 1.45
CA ILE A 30 26.83 34.55 0.97
C ILE A 30 27.10 33.43 -0.03
N GLY A 31 26.64 32.21 0.29
CA GLY A 31 26.74 31.06 -0.59
C GLY A 31 25.85 31.17 -1.84
N ASP A 32 26.26 30.49 -2.90
CA ASP A 32 25.50 30.38 -4.14
C ASP A 32 24.26 29.51 -3.95
N GLY A 33 23.12 29.91 -4.52
CA GLY A 33 21.88 29.14 -4.40
C GLY A 33 20.60 29.92 -4.65
N VAL A 34 19.49 29.30 -4.27
CA VAL A 34 18.16 29.92 -4.21
C VAL A 34 17.84 30.34 -2.78
N PHE A 35 17.17 31.48 -2.60
CA PHE A 35 16.74 31.89 -1.26
C PHE A 35 15.63 30.98 -0.74
N PRO A 36 15.70 30.52 0.53
CA PRO A 36 14.74 29.55 1.08
C PRO A 36 13.37 30.13 1.37
N ASN A 37 13.24 31.47 1.39
CA ASN A 37 12.02 32.18 1.74
C ASN A 37 11.59 33.13 0.61
N PRO A 38 10.36 32.99 0.08
CA PRO A 38 9.40 31.91 0.36
C PRO A 38 9.92 30.54 -0.15
N SER A 39 9.41 29.43 0.40
CA SER A 39 9.90 28.07 0.09
C SER A 39 9.72 27.66 -1.37
N ASN A 40 8.75 28.27 -2.06
CA ASN A 40 8.51 28.11 -3.49
C ASN A 40 9.35 29.06 -4.36
N GLY A 41 10.29 29.80 -3.78
CA GLY A 41 11.16 30.72 -4.51
C GLY A 41 11.91 30.01 -5.64
N LEU A 42 11.75 30.48 -6.88
CA LEU A 42 12.35 29.88 -8.08
C LEU A 42 12.05 28.38 -8.25
N GLN A 43 10.96 27.89 -7.64
CA GLN A 43 10.51 26.51 -7.83
C GLN A 43 10.01 26.31 -9.25
N VAL A 44 10.38 25.19 -9.86
CA VAL A 44 9.82 24.75 -11.14
C VAL A 44 8.60 23.88 -10.89
N VAL A 45 7.47 24.26 -11.49
CA VAL A 45 6.22 23.50 -11.43
C VAL A 45 5.67 23.22 -12.83
N GLU A 46 4.71 22.31 -12.91
CA GLU A 46 3.99 22.01 -14.14
C GLU A 46 3.23 23.22 -14.70
N GLY A 47 3.21 23.34 -16.04
CA GLY A 47 2.42 24.32 -16.78
C GLY A 47 1.35 23.65 -17.65
N GLN A 48 0.77 24.42 -18.57
CA GLN A 48 -0.23 23.89 -19.52
C GLN A 48 0.45 23.16 -20.68
N GLY A 49 0.09 21.89 -20.89
CA GLY A 49 0.66 21.06 -21.96
C GLY A 49 2.16 20.84 -21.79
N MET A 50 2.95 21.06 -22.84
CA MET A 50 4.41 20.94 -22.84
C MET A 50 5.09 22.20 -22.27
N GLN A 51 4.70 22.63 -21.07
CA GLN A 51 5.23 23.82 -20.43
C GLN A 51 5.61 23.56 -18.97
N THR A 52 6.60 24.31 -18.50
CA THR A 52 6.97 24.40 -17.09
C THR A 52 6.99 25.86 -16.66
N ILE A 53 6.76 26.11 -15.38
CA ILE A 53 6.66 27.45 -14.81
C ILE A 53 7.68 27.58 -13.69
N VAL A 54 8.53 28.60 -13.76
CA VAL A 54 9.42 28.99 -12.67
C VAL A 54 8.72 30.07 -11.86
N LYS A 55 8.48 29.78 -10.58
CA LYS A 55 7.79 30.68 -9.67
C LYS A 55 8.61 31.92 -9.31
N PRO A 56 7.96 33.02 -8.88
CA PRO A 56 8.64 34.18 -8.33
C PRO A 56 9.60 33.78 -7.22
N GLY A 57 10.76 34.44 -7.15
CA GLY A 57 11.78 34.10 -6.18
C GLY A 57 13.08 34.85 -6.42
N LYS A 58 14.06 34.55 -5.56
CA LYS A 58 15.37 35.21 -5.60
C LYS A 58 16.46 34.16 -5.67
N GLY A 59 17.51 34.46 -6.41
CA GLY A 59 18.70 33.63 -6.52
C GLY A 59 19.96 34.44 -6.29
N TRP A 60 21.04 33.75 -5.89
CA TRP A 60 22.35 34.33 -5.64
C TRP A 60 23.42 33.47 -6.33
N ILE A 61 24.26 34.10 -7.14
CA ILE A 61 25.38 33.43 -7.83
C ILE A 61 26.60 34.36 -7.78
N GLN A 62 27.71 33.88 -7.22
CA GLN A 62 29.01 34.54 -7.14
C GLN A 62 28.92 36.01 -6.72
N GLY A 63 28.12 36.29 -5.68
CA GLY A 63 27.96 37.65 -5.14
C GLY A 63 27.02 38.56 -5.94
N ARG A 64 26.24 38.00 -6.87
CA ARG A 64 25.26 38.70 -7.70
C ARG A 64 23.88 38.11 -7.44
N PHE A 65 22.86 38.95 -7.46
CA PHE A 65 21.48 38.54 -7.19
C PHE A 65 20.64 38.57 -8.46
N MET A 66 19.61 37.73 -8.48
CA MET A 66 18.50 37.82 -9.43
C MET A 66 17.16 37.83 -8.69
N ILE A 67 16.17 38.47 -9.28
CA ILE A 67 14.80 38.47 -8.80
C ILE A 67 13.91 38.10 -9.97
N ASN A 68 13.11 37.05 -9.81
CA ASN A 68 11.98 36.75 -10.65
C ASN A 68 10.73 37.21 -9.90
N ASP A 69 9.98 38.16 -10.46
CA ASP A 69 8.83 38.78 -9.80
C ASP A 69 7.48 38.15 -10.19
N SER A 70 7.49 37.32 -11.23
CA SER A 70 6.29 36.74 -11.85
C SER A 70 6.54 35.30 -12.32
N ASP A 71 5.48 34.60 -12.68
CA ASP A 71 5.58 33.25 -13.23
C ASP A 71 6.30 33.28 -14.58
N PHE A 72 7.49 32.67 -14.66
CA PHE A 72 8.27 32.60 -15.90
C PHE A 72 8.03 31.27 -16.61
N ILE A 73 7.48 31.30 -17.82
CA ILE A 73 7.02 30.10 -18.53
C ILE A 73 8.07 29.64 -19.53
N PHE A 74 8.46 28.36 -19.43
CA PHE A 74 9.24 27.67 -20.45
C PHE A 74 8.35 26.76 -21.28
N LYS A 75 8.49 26.88 -22.60
CA LYS A 75 7.90 25.93 -23.55
C LYS A 75 8.94 24.87 -23.90
N HIS A 76 8.57 23.61 -23.72
CA HIS A 76 9.36 22.48 -24.17
C HIS A 76 8.95 22.10 -25.60
N ASP A 77 9.93 21.67 -26.39
CA ASP A 77 9.65 21.12 -27.71
C ASP A 77 8.81 19.84 -27.60
N ILE A 78 8.08 19.52 -28.66
CA ILE A 78 7.27 18.30 -28.75
C ILE A 78 8.15 17.07 -28.44
N ALA A 79 7.57 16.09 -27.74
CA ALA A 79 8.22 14.84 -27.42
C ALA A 79 8.48 14.01 -28.69
N ASP A 80 9.54 13.21 -28.65
CA ASP A 80 9.77 12.21 -29.70
C ASP A 80 8.75 11.07 -29.57
N GLY A 81 8.41 10.41 -30.67
CA GLY A 81 7.49 9.27 -30.63
C GLY A 81 8.08 8.02 -29.98
N VAL A 82 9.41 7.91 -29.89
CA VAL A 82 10.11 6.68 -29.48
C VAL A 82 11.13 6.93 -28.36
N LEU A 83 11.87 8.03 -28.43
CA LEU A 83 12.99 8.31 -27.52
C LEU A 83 12.60 9.27 -26.38
N LYS A 84 13.28 9.13 -25.24
CA LYS A 84 13.13 10.02 -24.08
C LYS A 84 14.21 11.10 -24.10
N ARG A 85 14.02 12.18 -23.35
CA ARG A 85 15.08 13.16 -23.06
C ARG A 85 14.87 13.79 -21.68
N ILE A 86 15.90 14.41 -21.14
CA ILE A 86 15.81 15.23 -19.93
C ILE A 86 16.16 16.66 -20.31
N ASP A 87 15.21 17.58 -20.16
CA ASP A 87 15.49 19.00 -20.30
C ASP A 87 15.82 19.57 -18.92
N ARG A 88 16.79 20.47 -18.83
CA ARG A 88 17.29 21.02 -17.56
C ARG A 88 17.06 22.52 -17.49
N ILE A 89 16.45 22.98 -16.41
CA ILE A 89 16.23 24.41 -16.17
C ILE A 89 17.31 24.90 -15.21
N VAL A 90 18.10 25.86 -15.66
CA VAL A 90 19.22 26.42 -14.90
C VAL A 90 19.06 27.91 -14.68
N MET A 91 19.54 28.39 -13.55
CA MET A 91 19.86 29.79 -13.35
C MET A 91 21.32 30.00 -13.76
N ARG A 92 21.54 30.81 -14.79
CA ARG A 92 22.85 31.05 -15.41
C ARG A 92 23.31 32.47 -15.16
N LEU A 93 24.44 32.64 -14.51
CA LEU A 93 25.21 33.88 -14.56
C LEU A 93 26.02 33.89 -15.85
N ASN A 94 25.69 34.80 -16.76
CA ASN A 94 26.40 34.98 -18.03
C ASN A 94 27.37 36.16 -17.91
N HIS A 95 28.68 35.89 -18.00
CA HIS A 95 29.71 36.91 -17.85
C HIS A 95 29.84 37.82 -19.08
N LEU A 96 29.40 37.36 -20.26
CA LEU A 96 29.44 38.12 -21.51
C LEU A 96 28.32 39.17 -21.55
N THR A 97 27.09 38.75 -21.27
CA THR A 97 25.91 39.65 -21.25
C THR A 97 25.73 40.36 -19.90
N ARG A 98 26.48 39.95 -18.87
CA ARG A 98 26.48 40.52 -17.51
C ARG A 98 25.11 40.44 -16.83
N GLN A 99 24.35 39.37 -17.09
CA GLN A 99 23.05 39.13 -16.50
C GLN A 99 22.96 37.74 -15.87
N ILE A 100 22.05 37.60 -14.91
CA ILE A 100 21.60 36.28 -14.44
C ILE A 100 20.26 36.02 -15.12
N GLU A 101 20.18 34.91 -15.84
CA GLU A 101 19.00 34.50 -16.60
C GLU A 101 18.60 33.07 -16.24
N VAL A 102 17.32 32.75 -16.35
CA VAL A 102 16.87 31.37 -16.28
C VAL A 102 16.83 30.81 -17.70
N VAL A 103 17.44 29.64 -17.91
CA VAL A 103 17.63 29.05 -19.23
C VAL A 103 17.16 27.61 -19.23
N LEU A 104 16.43 27.23 -20.28
CA LEU A 104 16.10 25.85 -20.59
C LEU A 104 17.21 25.23 -21.45
N LYS A 105 17.87 24.21 -20.94
CA LYS A 105 18.85 23.38 -21.67
C LYS A 105 18.14 22.12 -22.16
N LYS A 106 17.96 22.00 -23.47
CA LYS A 106 17.34 20.82 -24.09
C LYS A 106 18.25 19.60 -23.99
N GLY A 107 17.69 18.45 -23.63
CA GLY A 107 18.38 17.17 -23.61
C GLY A 107 18.53 16.53 -24.98
N SER A 108 19.52 15.65 -25.12
CA SER A 108 19.62 14.73 -26.26
C SER A 108 18.62 13.58 -26.14
N GLN A 109 18.05 13.16 -27.26
CA GLN A 109 17.14 12.01 -27.32
C GLN A 109 17.90 10.70 -27.11
N ALA A 110 17.44 9.86 -26.18
CA ALA A 110 18.02 8.55 -25.89
C ALA A 110 16.99 7.61 -25.24
N SER A 111 17.26 6.31 -25.29
CA SER A 111 16.46 5.31 -24.56
C SER A 111 16.63 5.43 -23.04
N SER A 112 17.85 5.76 -22.61
CA SER A 112 18.22 6.13 -21.23
C SER A 112 18.81 7.54 -21.23
N PRO A 113 17.97 8.58 -21.06
CA PRO A 113 18.42 9.95 -21.20
C PRO A 113 19.26 10.41 -20.00
N THR A 114 20.28 11.21 -20.29
CA THR A 114 21.12 11.88 -19.28
C THR A 114 20.86 13.37 -19.32
N ALA A 115 20.82 14.01 -18.15
CA ALA A 115 20.62 15.45 -18.06
C ALA A 115 21.79 16.23 -18.70
N PRO A 116 21.53 17.36 -19.39
CA PRO A 116 22.57 18.20 -19.97
C PRO A 116 23.64 18.60 -18.97
N ALA A 117 24.90 18.60 -19.41
CA ALA A 117 26.03 19.06 -18.60
C ALA A 117 25.83 20.53 -18.19
N ILE A 118 26.25 20.87 -16.97
CA ILE A 118 26.24 22.25 -16.48
C ILE A 118 27.49 23.01 -16.94
N GLN A 119 27.35 24.30 -17.17
CA GLN A 119 28.46 25.19 -17.50
C GLN A 119 28.92 25.95 -16.24
N ARG A 120 30.19 25.81 -15.89
CA ARG A 120 30.86 26.52 -14.78
C ARG A 120 32.29 26.84 -15.19
N ASP A 121 32.42 27.82 -16.08
CA ASP A 121 33.68 28.24 -16.68
C ASP A 121 33.80 29.78 -16.70
N ALA A 122 34.72 30.32 -17.50
CA ALA A 122 34.96 31.75 -17.59
C ALA A 122 33.82 32.52 -18.29
N GLU A 123 32.96 31.84 -19.04
CA GLU A 123 31.87 32.46 -19.81
C GLU A 123 30.56 32.45 -19.05
N ALA A 124 30.26 31.36 -18.34
CA ALA A 124 29.05 31.24 -17.55
C ALA A 124 29.19 30.34 -16.31
N TYR A 125 28.36 30.63 -15.31
CA TYR A 125 28.21 29.83 -14.10
C TYR A 125 26.75 29.46 -13.87
N GLU A 126 26.45 28.16 -13.87
CA GLU A 126 25.09 27.63 -13.78
C GLU A 126 24.79 26.93 -12.45
N LEU A 127 23.60 27.22 -11.93
CA LEU A 127 22.95 26.48 -10.86
C LEU A 127 21.67 25.80 -11.39
N VAL A 128 21.44 24.54 -11.05
CA VAL A 128 20.30 23.76 -11.57
C VAL A 128 19.07 23.91 -10.70
N LEU A 129 17.97 24.43 -11.24
CA LEU A 129 16.70 24.54 -10.52
C LEU A 129 15.92 23.23 -10.56
N ALA A 130 15.77 22.63 -11.74
CA ALA A 130 15.08 21.36 -11.90
C ALA A 130 15.49 20.60 -13.17
N ASP A 131 15.28 19.29 -13.14
CA ASP A 131 15.37 18.39 -14.28
C ASP A 131 13.97 17.92 -14.68
N VAL A 132 13.64 18.00 -15.97
CA VAL A 132 12.33 17.69 -16.52
C VAL A 132 12.45 16.49 -17.46
N LEU A 133 11.89 15.35 -17.06
CA LEU A 133 11.88 14.13 -17.86
C LEU A 133 10.77 14.21 -18.92
N ILE A 134 11.14 14.12 -20.19
CA ILE A 134 10.20 14.02 -21.30
C ILE A 134 10.22 12.59 -21.82
N ASN A 135 9.13 11.85 -21.55
CA ASN A 135 8.95 10.50 -22.07
C ASN A 135 8.51 10.52 -23.54
N ALA A 136 8.73 9.40 -24.23
CA ALA A 136 8.23 9.20 -25.59
C ALA A 136 6.71 9.44 -25.67
N GLY A 137 6.26 10.22 -26.66
CA GLY A 137 4.85 10.54 -26.88
C GLY A 137 4.21 11.47 -25.84
N THR A 138 4.99 12.10 -24.96
CA THR A 138 4.46 13.01 -23.93
C THR A 138 3.80 14.23 -24.57
N THR A 139 2.55 14.51 -24.22
CA THR A 139 1.77 15.68 -24.68
C THR A 139 1.58 16.74 -23.59
N GLN A 140 1.81 16.37 -22.33
CA GLN A 140 1.71 17.24 -21.17
C GLN A 140 2.79 16.89 -20.14
N ILE A 141 3.43 17.93 -19.59
CA ILE A 141 4.36 17.80 -18.47
C ILE A 141 3.56 17.91 -17.18
N ASN A 142 3.69 16.89 -16.33
CA ASN A 142 3.11 16.80 -15.00
C ASN A 142 4.21 16.84 -13.93
N GLN A 143 3.85 17.17 -12.70
CA GLN A 143 4.77 17.47 -11.60
C GLN A 143 5.67 16.29 -11.27
N GLY A 144 5.19 15.06 -11.45
CA GLY A 144 5.98 13.83 -11.27
C GLY A 144 7.14 13.66 -12.26
N LEU A 145 7.13 14.39 -13.38
CA LEU A 145 8.24 14.42 -14.35
C LEU A 145 9.29 15.50 -14.02
N ILE A 146 9.03 16.34 -13.01
CA ILE A 146 9.91 17.44 -12.61
C ILE A 146 10.64 17.03 -11.33
N THR A 147 11.96 16.89 -11.42
CA THR A 147 12.83 16.64 -10.27
C THR A 147 13.45 17.96 -9.81
N ASP A 148 13.08 18.42 -8.62
CA ASP A 148 13.63 19.65 -8.01
C ASP A 148 15.08 19.42 -7.57
N GLN A 149 16.00 20.28 -8.04
CA GLN A 149 17.44 20.21 -7.76
C GLN A 149 17.92 21.36 -6.85
N ARG A 150 17.02 22.24 -6.38
CA ARG A 150 17.40 23.41 -5.55
C ARG A 150 18.11 23.00 -4.26
N LEU A 151 17.70 21.88 -3.65
CA LEU A 151 18.31 21.35 -2.41
C LEU A 151 19.62 20.58 -2.67
N ASN A 152 19.97 20.29 -3.92
CA ASN A 152 21.19 19.57 -4.26
C ASN A 152 22.41 20.50 -4.23
N LYS A 153 23.21 20.44 -3.15
CA LYS A 153 24.40 21.28 -2.94
C LYS A 153 25.42 21.22 -4.08
N SER A 154 25.50 20.11 -4.82
CA SER A 154 26.44 19.99 -5.94
C SER A 154 25.98 20.75 -7.18
N LEU A 155 24.66 20.90 -7.36
CA LEU A 155 24.05 21.48 -8.56
C LEU A 155 23.52 22.89 -8.36
N CYS A 156 22.90 23.18 -7.22
CA CYS A 156 22.35 24.49 -6.88
C CYS A 156 22.70 24.86 -5.44
N GLY A 157 21.93 24.37 -4.48
CA GLY A 157 22.05 24.73 -3.07
C GLY A 157 21.10 25.86 -2.68
N ILE A 158 20.98 26.04 -1.36
CA ILE A 158 20.19 27.11 -0.75
C ILE A 158 21.16 28.18 -0.26
N VAL A 159 20.81 29.45 -0.49
CA VAL A 159 21.60 30.59 0.00
C VAL A 159 21.68 30.52 1.52
N HIS A 160 22.91 30.51 2.03
CA HIS A 160 23.21 30.61 3.46
C HIS A 160 24.35 31.62 3.70
N GLY A 161 24.37 32.26 4.87
CA GLY A 161 25.49 33.10 5.29
C GLY A 161 26.69 32.25 5.75
N LEU A 162 27.92 32.79 5.68
CA LEU A 162 29.15 32.15 6.19
C LEU A 162 29.43 32.42 7.67
N VAL A 163 28.53 33.10 8.39
CA VAL A 163 28.54 33.04 9.86
C VAL A 163 27.98 31.68 10.24
N ASP A 164 28.85 30.67 10.20
CA ASP A 164 28.56 29.32 10.66
C ASP A 164 28.15 29.35 12.14
N GLN A 165 26.85 29.21 12.39
CA GLN A 165 26.39 28.23 13.35
C GLN A 165 25.23 27.49 12.70
N VAL A 166 25.56 26.49 11.88
CA VAL A 166 25.31 25.07 12.16
C VAL A 166 25.81 24.33 10.92
N ASP A 167 26.84 23.51 11.11
CA ASP A 167 27.17 22.47 10.14
C ASP A 167 26.00 21.48 10.08
N THR A 168 25.04 21.77 9.21
CA THR A 168 23.85 20.95 9.01
C THR A 168 24.18 19.68 8.26
N THR A 169 25.42 19.45 7.78
CA THR A 169 25.75 18.15 7.18
C THR A 169 25.74 17.05 8.22
N THR A 170 26.20 17.30 9.44
CA THR A 170 26.10 16.34 10.54
C THR A 170 24.64 16.07 10.93
N ILE A 171 23.83 17.12 11.05
CA ILE A 171 22.39 16.99 11.39
C ILE A 171 21.60 16.33 10.25
N PHE A 172 21.89 16.65 8.99
CA PHE A 172 21.24 16.07 7.82
C PHE A 172 21.63 14.60 7.65
N ASN A 173 22.91 14.26 7.87
CA ASN A 173 23.35 12.85 7.88
C ASN A 173 22.71 12.07 9.02
N GLN A 174 22.56 12.68 10.21
CA GLN A 174 21.82 12.08 11.32
C GLN A 174 20.33 11.92 11.00
N TYR A 175 19.69 12.90 10.38
CA TYR A 175 18.28 12.83 9.98
C TYR A 175 18.06 11.78 8.89
N GLN A 176 18.92 11.71 7.87
CA GLN A 176 18.86 10.71 6.81
C GLN A 176 19.12 9.31 7.37
N SER A 177 20.09 9.15 8.27
CA SER A 177 20.37 7.89 8.95
C SER A 177 19.21 7.47 9.86
N TRP A 178 18.63 8.41 10.60
CA TRP A 178 17.46 8.17 11.43
C TRP A 178 16.24 7.80 10.58
N PHE A 179 15.99 8.50 9.47
CA PHE A 179 14.90 8.20 8.55
C PHE A 179 15.07 6.82 7.94
N ASN A 180 16.26 6.49 7.43
CA ASN A 180 16.55 5.17 6.87
C ASN A 180 16.39 4.07 7.93
N SER A 181 16.92 4.29 9.15
CA SER A 181 16.75 3.35 10.27
C SER A 181 15.29 3.21 10.68
N TYR A 182 14.55 4.31 10.77
CA TYR A 182 13.15 4.30 11.18
C TYR A 182 12.27 3.61 10.13
N SER A 183 12.48 3.89 8.85
CA SER A 183 11.80 3.22 7.75
C SER A 183 12.08 1.71 7.73
N VAL A 184 13.33 1.29 7.94
CA VAL A 184 13.71 -0.14 8.04
C VAL A 184 13.10 -0.79 9.28
N THR A 185 13.18 -0.14 10.44
CA THR A 185 12.58 -0.66 11.69
C THR A 185 11.08 -0.80 11.56
N LYS A 186 10.38 0.20 10.99
CA LYS A 186 8.93 0.14 10.81
C LYS A 186 8.52 -0.90 9.77
N ALA A 187 9.30 -1.06 8.70
CA ALA A 187 9.08 -2.17 7.76
C ALA A 187 9.23 -3.52 8.45
N ASN A 188 10.26 -3.71 9.28
CA ASN A 188 10.45 -4.96 10.03
C ASN A 188 9.36 -5.20 11.07
N GLU A 189 8.97 -4.18 11.85
CA GLU A 189 7.87 -4.28 12.82
C GLU A 189 6.56 -4.66 12.13
N PHE A 190 6.27 -4.07 10.97
CA PHE A 190 5.09 -4.39 10.19
C PHE A 190 5.11 -5.84 9.66
N GLN A 191 6.28 -6.31 9.20
CA GLN A 191 6.45 -7.71 8.79
C GLN A 191 6.24 -8.66 9.96
N VAL A 192 6.87 -8.42 11.12
CA VAL A 192 6.69 -9.23 12.32
C VAL A 192 5.23 -9.25 12.78
N TRP A 193 4.56 -8.10 12.79
CA TRP A 193 3.13 -8.04 13.12
C TRP A 193 2.29 -8.87 12.15
N LYS A 194 2.51 -8.72 10.83
CA LYS A 194 1.79 -9.49 9.81
C LYS A 194 2.02 -10.99 9.95
N ASP A 195 3.27 -11.41 10.17
CA ASP A 195 3.61 -12.83 10.37
C ASP A 195 2.93 -13.37 11.65
N SER A 196 2.83 -12.56 12.70
CA SER A 196 2.13 -12.94 13.94
C SER A 196 0.63 -13.13 13.72
N ILE A 197 -0.02 -12.25 12.94
CA ILE A 197 -1.45 -12.35 12.62
C ILE A 197 -1.70 -13.57 11.73
N GLN A 198 -0.85 -13.79 10.72
CA GLN A 198 -0.95 -14.96 9.86
C GLN A 198 -0.82 -16.26 10.68
N SER A 199 0.20 -16.35 11.53
CA SER A 199 0.42 -17.53 12.40
C SER A 199 -0.77 -17.77 13.32
N ALA A 200 -1.32 -16.70 13.93
CA ALA A 200 -2.49 -16.81 14.81
C ALA A 200 -3.73 -17.30 14.04
N MET A 201 -3.93 -16.81 12.81
CA MET A 201 -5.05 -17.22 11.98
C MET A 201 -4.92 -18.67 11.50
N GLU A 202 -3.72 -19.10 11.10
CA GLU A 202 -3.45 -20.50 10.75
C GLU A 202 -3.69 -21.44 11.94
N GLN A 203 -3.26 -21.05 13.14
CA GLN A 203 -3.53 -21.83 14.36
C GLN A 203 -5.03 -21.92 14.65
N TRP A 204 -5.76 -20.80 14.55
CA TRP A 204 -7.20 -20.78 14.78
C TRP A 204 -7.95 -21.69 13.79
N ILE A 205 -7.62 -21.62 12.50
CA ILE A 205 -8.22 -22.48 11.46
C ILE A 205 -7.95 -23.96 11.76
N ASN A 206 -6.72 -24.32 12.12
CA ASN A 206 -6.37 -25.71 12.41
C ASN A 206 -7.11 -26.25 13.65
N LEU A 207 -7.23 -25.44 14.70
CA LEU A 207 -8.00 -25.80 15.89
C LEU A 207 -9.48 -25.98 15.56
N GLU A 208 -10.08 -25.07 14.81
CA GLU A 208 -11.50 -25.17 14.44
C GLU A 208 -11.77 -26.39 13.54
N GLN A 209 -10.88 -26.70 12.60
CA GLN A 209 -10.97 -27.91 11.79
C GLN A 209 -10.89 -29.18 12.65
N GLN A 210 -9.97 -29.21 13.62
CA GLN A 210 -9.82 -30.34 14.51
C GLN A 210 -11.04 -30.51 15.41
N ASP A 211 -11.50 -29.43 16.03
CA ASP A 211 -12.71 -29.42 16.87
C ASP A 211 -13.93 -29.91 16.09
N PHE A 212 -14.08 -29.49 14.83
CA PHE A 212 -15.16 -29.97 13.96
C PHE A 212 -15.05 -31.46 13.64
N LEU A 213 -13.83 -31.96 13.36
CA LEU A 213 -13.59 -33.37 13.09
C LEU A 213 -13.86 -34.22 14.34
N ASP A 214 -13.43 -33.76 15.51
CA ASP A 214 -13.63 -34.42 16.80
C ASP A 214 -15.11 -34.45 17.18
N TRP A 215 -15.81 -33.31 17.03
CA TRP A 215 -17.26 -33.24 17.21
C TRP A 215 -17.97 -34.24 16.28
N LYS A 216 -17.66 -34.23 14.98
CA LYS A 216 -18.25 -35.14 14.00
C LYS A 216 -17.99 -36.61 14.35
N ALA A 217 -16.79 -36.94 14.81
CA ALA A 217 -16.45 -38.29 15.24
C ALA A 217 -17.25 -38.71 16.48
N SER A 218 -17.39 -37.81 17.46
CA SER A 218 -18.20 -38.01 18.66
C SER A 218 -19.67 -38.24 18.33
N GLU A 219 -20.27 -37.38 17.50
CA GLU A 219 -21.67 -37.51 17.06
C GLU A 219 -21.91 -38.81 16.30
N LYS A 220 -20.98 -39.19 15.41
CA LYS A 220 -21.04 -40.47 14.70
C LYS A 220 -21.01 -41.63 15.69
N SER A 221 -20.10 -41.60 16.67
CA SER A 221 -19.99 -42.63 17.69
C SER A 221 -21.27 -42.72 18.53
N ALA A 222 -21.81 -41.58 18.99
CA ALA A 222 -23.06 -41.51 19.74
C ALA A 222 -24.23 -42.10 18.94
N PHE A 223 -24.33 -41.76 17.65
CA PHE A 223 -25.34 -42.31 16.76
C PHE A 223 -25.20 -43.83 16.61
N VAL A 224 -23.99 -44.35 16.39
CA VAL A 224 -23.77 -45.80 16.29
C VAL A 224 -24.17 -46.50 17.58
N ILE A 225 -23.78 -45.97 18.75
CA ILE A 225 -24.15 -46.53 20.05
C ILE A 225 -25.68 -46.57 20.21
N TRP A 226 -26.36 -45.46 19.91
CA TRP A 226 -27.82 -45.39 19.95
C TRP A 226 -28.46 -46.38 18.99
N PHE A 227 -27.98 -46.47 17.75
CA PHE A 227 -28.51 -47.37 16.72
C PHE A 227 -28.35 -48.83 17.14
N GLU A 228 -27.17 -49.20 17.65
CA GLU A 228 -26.89 -50.53 18.18
C GLU A 228 -27.77 -50.89 19.37
N SER A 229 -28.05 -49.93 20.26
CA SER A 229 -29.02 -50.11 21.35
C SER A 229 -30.43 -50.41 20.81
N VAL A 230 -30.92 -49.65 19.84
CA VAL A 230 -32.24 -49.88 19.22
C VAL A 230 -32.27 -51.24 18.51
N ARG A 231 -31.21 -51.58 17.78
CA ARG A 231 -31.08 -52.87 17.10
C ARG A 231 -31.04 -54.04 18.09
N GLY A 232 -30.35 -53.88 19.22
CA GLY A 232 -30.30 -54.89 20.28
C GLY A 232 -31.66 -55.17 20.91
N ILE A 233 -32.48 -54.14 21.12
CA ILE A 233 -33.89 -54.29 21.57
C ILE A 233 -34.71 -55.07 20.54
N LEU A 234 -34.43 -54.83 19.25
CA LEU A 234 -35.13 -55.44 18.11
C LEU A 234 -34.33 -56.60 17.51
N ASN A 235 -33.56 -57.35 18.31
CA ASN A 235 -32.67 -58.38 17.76
C ASN A 235 -33.41 -59.34 16.81
N GLU A 236 -32.71 -59.97 15.86
CA GLU A 236 -33.35 -60.77 14.79
C GLU A 236 -34.31 -61.83 15.34
N ASP A 237 -34.01 -62.40 16.50
CA ASP A 237 -34.90 -63.34 17.18
C ASP A 237 -36.18 -62.68 17.70
N VAL A 238 -36.13 -61.50 18.33
CA VAL A 238 -37.33 -60.78 18.82
C VAL A 238 -38.12 -60.19 17.67
N ALA A 239 -37.47 -59.58 16.68
CA ALA A 239 -38.16 -59.05 15.50
C ALA A 239 -38.80 -60.17 14.67
N GLY A 240 -38.11 -61.29 14.49
CA GLY A 240 -38.63 -62.49 13.85
C GLY A 240 -39.75 -63.15 14.66
N ASN A 241 -39.60 -63.25 15.98
CA ASN A 241 -40.64 -63.79 16.87
C ASN A 241 -41.87 -62.89 16.91
N LEU A 242 -41.72 -61.56 16.94
CA LEU A 242 -42.84 -60.62 16.82
C LEU A 242 -43.55 -60.76 15.47
N TYR A 243 -42.82 -60.93 14.37
CA TYR A 243 -43.41 -61.22 13.07
C TYR A 243 -44.20 -62.52 13.08
N ASN A 244 -43.63 -63.60 13.63
CA ASN A 244 -44.29 -64.90 13.75
C ASN A 244 -45.55 -64.81 14.62
N LEU A 245 -45.49 -64.15 15.79
CA LEU A 245 -46.64 -63.92 16.66
C LEU A 245 -47.76 -63.12 15.96
N ILE A 246 -47.41 -62.09 15.18
CA ILE A 246 -48.37 -61.30 14.41
C ILE A 246 -49.00 -62.12 13.28
N ASP A 247 -48.20 -62.91 12.56
CA ASP A 247 -48.69 -63.75 11.46
C ASP A 247 -49.59 -64.89 11.99
N ASP A 248 -49.21 -65.53 13.10
CA ASP A 248 -50.03 -66.51 13.81
C ASP A 248 -51.34 -65.88 14.29
N HIS A 249 -51.30 -64.68 14.88
CA HIS A 249 -52.50 -63.98 15.32
C HIS A 249 -53.43 -63.61 14.15
N LYS A 250 -52.89 -63.21 12.99
CA LYS A 250 -53.67 -62.93 11.77
C LYS A 250 -54.35 -64.17 11.19
N LYS A 251 -53.70 -65.32 11.28
CA LYS A 251 -54.21 -66.60 10.76
C LYS A 251 -55.13 -67.32 11.75
N ALA A 252 -55.02 -67.02 13.03
CA ALA A 252 -55.83 -67.66 14.07
C ALA A 252 -57.32 -67.31 13.93
N ALA A 253 -58.17 -68.34 13.94
CA ALA A 253 -59.63 -68.17 13.90
C ALA A 253 -60.20 -67.57 15.20
N MET A 254 -59.49 -67.72 16.32
CA MET A 254 -59.86 -67.20 17.65
C MET A 254 -58.65 -66.51 18.30
N PRO A 255 -58.29 -65.30 17.84
CA PRO A 255 -57.01 -64.67 18.16
C PRO A 255 -56.98 -64.01 19.55
N HIS A 256 -58.13 -63.75 20.16
CA HIS A 256 -58.24 -62.99 21.42
C HIS A 256 -58.72 -63.88 22.57
N GLN A 257 -58.50 -63.44 23.81
CA GLN A 257 -58.95 -64.15 25.02
C GLN A 257 -59.76 -63.24 25.92
N PHE A 258 -60.67 -63.81 26.68
CA PHE A 258 -61.36 -63.12 27.78
C PHE A 258 -61.49 -64.05 29.00
N LEU A 259 -61.52 -63.47 30.19
CA LEU A 259 -61.86 -64.17 31.43
C LEU A 259 -63.37 -64.12 31.59
N ASP A 260 -64.02 -65.27 31.71
CA ASP A 260 -65.41 -65.30 32.15
C ASP A 260 -65.43 -65.23 33.69
N THR A 261 -65.96 -64.14 34.22
CA THR A 261 -66.02 -63.88 35.66
C THR A 261 -67.00 -64.80 36.41
N THR A 262 -67.81 -65.57 35.67
CA THR A 262 -68.84 -66.44 36.24
C THR A 262 -68.28 -67.81 36.62
N ASP A 263 -67.36 -68.34 35.83
CA ASP A 263 -66.68 -69.62 36.09
C ASP A 263 -65.18 -69.47 36.37
N ASN A 264 -64.67 -68.23 36.27
CA ASN A 264 -63.28 -67.84 36.50
C ASN A 264 -62.28 -68.54 35.56
N LYS A 265 -62.72 -68.87 34.35
CA LYS A 265 -61.91 -69.53 33.30
C LYS A 265 -61.63 -68.59 32.12
N ILE A 266 -60.54 -68.85 31.41
CA ILE A 266 -60.12 -68.07 30.24
C ILE A 266 -60.59 -68.78 28.97
N TYR A 267 -61.25 -68.04 28.08
CA TYR A 267 -61.70 -68.54 26.78
C TYR A 267 -60.97 -67.79 25.66
N LYS A 268 -60.54 -68.50 24.62
CA LYS A 268 -60.17 -67.91 23.32
C LYS A 268 -61.44 -67.64 22.54
N TYR A 269 -61.48 -66.55 21.78
CA TYR A 269 -62.63 -66.20 20.96
C TYR A 269 -62.26 -65.56 19.62
N GLY A 270 -63.21 -65.63 18.69
CA GLY A 270 -63.16 -65.00 17.40
C GLY A 270 -64.53 -65.01 16.71
N PHE A 271 -64.54 -64.67 15.43
CA PHE A 271 -65.76 -64.58 14.64
C PHE A 271 -65.63 -65.40 13.36
N LYS A 272 -66.69 -66.13 13.03
CA LYS A 272 -66.84 -66.76 11.71
C LYS A 272 -68.20 -66.44 11.12
N THR A 273 -68.37 -66.68 9.83
CA THR A 273 -69.69 -66.57 9.20
C THR A 273 -70.56 -67.76 9.58
N ASN A 274 -71.87 -67.54 9.73
CA ASN A 274 -72.83 -68.64 9.78
C ASN A 274 -72.85 -69.43 8.45
N GLN A 275 -73.54 -70.57 8.41
CA GLN A 275 -73.52 -71.47 7.25
C GLN A 275 -74.07 -70.81 5.96
N ALA A 276 -74.96 -69.83 6.09
CA ALA A 276 -75.53 -69.05 4.99
C ALA A 276 -74.65 -67.86 4.55
N LYS A 277 -73.59 -67.54 5.31
CA LYS A 277 -72.67 -66.39 5.10
C LYS A 277 -73.33 -65.01 5.14
N ASP A 278 -74.48 -64.87 5.78
CA ASP A 278 -75.25 -63.62 5.92
C ASP A 278 -75.16 -63.00 7.33
N GLY A 279 -74.45 -63.63 8.25
CA GLY A 279 -74.21 -63.10 9.60
C GLY A 279 -72.91 -63.60 10.24
N LEU A 280 -72.40 -62.83 11.21
CA LEU A 280 -71.25 -63.19 12.04
C LEU A 280 -71.73 -63.93 13.29
N ILE A 281 -71.07 -65.04 13.61
CA ILE A 281 -71.28 -65.79 14.85
C ILE A 281 -70.02 -65.75 15.70
N PHE A 282 -70.23 -65.48 16.99
CA PHE A 282 -69.18 -65.52 18.01
C PHE A 282 -68.83 -66.98 18.29
N VAL A 283 -67.54 -67.29 18.28
CA VAL A 283 -67.03 -68.63 18.54
C VAL A 283 -65.98 -68.52 19.63
N TYR A 284 -66.07 -69.40 20.62
CA TYR A 284 -65.14 -69.43 21.73
C TYR A 284 -64.85 -70.86 22.18
N GLU A 285 -63.67 -71.05 22.75
CA GLU A 285 -63.21 -72.32 23.33
C GLU A 285 -62.43 -72.07 24.62
N GLU A 286 -62.57 -72.98 25.60
CA GLU A 286 -61.84 -72.86 26.87
C GLU A 286 -60.35 -73.08 26.64
N VAL A 287 -59.52 -72.24 27.26
CA VAL A 287 -58.07 -72.40 27.26
C VAL A 287 -57.71 -73.30 28.43
N LEU A 288 -57.42 -74.58 28.13
CA LEU A 288 -56.94 -75.56 29.09
C LEU A 288 -55.56 -75.22 29.66
#